data_AF-A0A6I4WHF6-F1
#
_entry.id   AF-A0A6I4WHF6-F1
#
_cell.length_a   1.000
_cell.length_b   1.000
_cell.length_c   1.000
_cell.angle_alpha   90.00
_cell.angle_beta   90.00
_cell.angle_gamma   90.00
#
_symmetry.space_group_name_H-M   'P 1'
#
loop_
_entity.id
_entity.type
_entity.pdbx_description
1 polymer ?
#
loop_
_entity_poly.entity_id
_entity_poly.type
_entity_poly.pdbx_seq_one_letter_code
_entity_poly.pdbx_strand_id
1 'polypeptide(L)' 'MPLPDPDLYITENELCGRFGVSRNYLGGLRRAGKLTGWLKFGNRYAYRRDDLDRIEKSFASRWSDAG' A
#
# COMPACT_ATOMS: atom_id res chain seq x y z
N MET A 1 -12.04 -7.64 15.83
CA MET A 1 -11.13 -6.48 15.83
C MET A 1 -11.84 -5.32 15.18
N PRO A 2 -11.84 -4.12 15.79
CA PRO A 2 -12.34 -2.92 15.13
C PRO A 2 -11.50 -2.60 13.89
N LEU A 3 -12.13 -1.98 12.89
CA LEU A 3 -11.43 -1.45 11.72
C LEU A 3 -10.46 -0.32 12.17
N PRO A 4 -9.29 -0.17 11.52
CA PRO A 4 -8.41 0.95 11.80
C PRO A 4 -9.12 2.27 11.49
N ASP A 5 -8.73 3.32 12.22
CA ASP A 5 -9.23 4.67 12.01
C ASP A 5 -9.04 5.07 10.52
N PRO A 6 -10.13 5.35 9.78
CA PRO A 6 -10.07 5.64 8.35
C PRO A 6 -9.34 6.94 8.02
N ASP A 7 -9.17 7.85 8.98
CA ASP A 7 -8.39 9.09 8.78
C ASP A 7 -6.88 8.86 8.92
N LEU A 8 -6.47 7.80 9.61
CA LEU A 8 -5.05 7.46 9.81
C LEU A 8 -4.58 6.36 8.86
N TYR A 9 -5.49 5.48 8.45
CA TYR A 9 -5.17 4.31 7.65
C TYR A 9 -5.98 4.27 6.35
N ILE A 10 -5.39 3.64 5.34
CA ILE A 10 -6.01 3.34 4.07
C ILE A 10 -5.98 1.84 3.86
N THR A 11 -7.11 1.26 3.46
CA THR A 11 -7.19 -0.19 3.24
C THR A 11 -6.50 -0.58 1.94
N GLU A 12 -6.08 -1.84 1.82
CA GLU A 12 -5.48 -2.36 0.59
C GLU A 12 -6.39 -2.17 -0.65
N ASN A 13 -7.72 -2.19 -0.46
CA ASN A 13 -8.68 -1.92 -1.54
C ASN A 13 -8.68 -0.47 -2.02
N GLU A 14 -8.71 0.47 -1.09
CA GLU A 14 -8.64 1.90 -1.40
C GLU A 14 -7.29 2.25 -2.03
N LEU A 15 -6.21 1.65 -1.53
CA LEU A 15 -4.87 1.78 -2.10
C LEU A 15 -4.83 1.28 -3.56
N CYS A 16 -5.41 0.10 -3.82
CA CYS A 16 -5.53 -0.43 -5.19
C CYS A 16 -6.31 0.52 -6.10
N GLY A 17 -7.45 1.04 -5.63
CA GLY A 17 -8.28 1.98 -6.39
C GLY A 17 -7.58 3.32 -6.66
N ARG A 18 -6.83 3.83 -5.68
CA ARG A 18 -6.13 5.11 -5.77
C ARG A 18 -4.94 5.07 -6.73
N PHE A 19 -4.17 3.98 -6.73
CA PHE A 19 -2.95 3.85 -7.55
C PHE A 19 -3.12 2.98 -8.79
N GLY A 20 -4.31 2.39 -9.01
CA GLY A 20 -4.56 1.51 -10.16
C GLY A 20 -3.75 0.21 -10.13
N VAL A 21 -3.36 -0.26 -8.94
CA VAL A 21 -2.50 -1.46 -8.77
C VAL A 21 -3.29 -2.66 -8.25
N SER A 22 -2.80 -3.87 -8.52
CA SER A 22 -3.43 -5.09 -8.01
C SER A 22 -2.98 -5.43 -6.58
N ARG A 23 -3.83 -6.13 -5.83
CA ARG A 23 -3.48 -6.65 -4.48
C ARG A 23 -2.25 -7.58 -4.51
N ASN A 24 -2.09 -8.36 -5.58
CA ASN A 24 -0.92 -9.21 -5.76
C ASN A 24 0.36 -8.37 -5.87
N TYR A 25 0.30 -7.26 -6.61
CA TYR A 25 1.43 -6.34 -6.73
C TYR A 25 1.80 -5.72 -5.39
N LEU A 26 0.82 -5.24 -4.62
CA LEU A 26 1.03 -4.75 -3.26
C LEU A 26 1.64 -5.82 -2.35
N GLY A 27 1.14 -7.06 -2.43
CA GLY A 27 1.70 -8.20 -1.72
C GLY A 27 3.17 -8.45 -2.04
N GLY A 28 3.56 -8.32 -3.31
CA GLY A 28 4.95 -8.40 -3.76
C GLY A 28 5.83 -7.30 -3.16
N LEU A 29 5.37 -6.04 -3.20
CA LEU A 29 6.10 -4.92 -2.63
C LEU A 29 6.23 -4.99 -1.11
N ARG A 30 5.18 -5.47 -0.42
CA ARG A 30 5.23 -5.73 1.03
C ARG A 30 6.27 -6.80 1.37
N ARG A 31 6.30 -7.92 0.63
CA ARG A 31 7.31 -8.99 0.81
C ARG A 31 8.74 -8.51 0.51
N ALA A 32 8.87 -7.58 -0.44
CA ALA A 32 10.15 -6.94 -0.76
C ALA A 32 10.56 -5.84 0.23
N GLY A 33 9.77 -5.57 1.28
CA GLY A 33 10.06 -4.52 2.26
C GLY A 33 9.89 -3.08 1.76
N LYS A 34 9.26 -2.89 0.58
CA LYS A 34 9.02 -1.57 -0.01
C LYS A 34 7.79 -0.85 0.55
N LEU A 35 6.82 -1.60 1.07
CA LEU A 35 5.67 -1.03 1.78
C LEU A 35 5.93 -1.09 3.29
N THR A 36 5.99 0.08 3.92
CA THR A 36 6.15 0.27 5.37
C THR A 36 4.83 0.69 6.02
N GLY A 37 4.78 0.71 7.36
CA GLY A 37 3.62 1.24 8.10
C GLY A 37 2.32 0.45 7.92
N TRP A 38 2.41 -0.82 7.55
CA TRP A 38 1.24 -1.68 7.39
C TRP A 38 0.81 -2.31 8.71
N LEU A 39 -0.49 -2.44 8.88
CA LEU A 39 -1.14 -3.20 9.94
C LEU A 39 -1.95 -4.35 9.33
N LYS A 40 -1.91 -5.50 9.99
CA LYS A 40 -2.70 -6.68 9.60
C LYS A 40 -3.95 -6.77 10.47
N PHE A 41 -5.11 -6.76 9.84
CA PHE A 41 -6.42 -6.94 10.47
C PHE A 41 -7.07 -8.21 9.92
N GLY A 42 -6.93 -9.32 10.65
CA GLY A 42 -7.35 -10.63 10.16
C GLY A 42 -6.60 -11.02 8.88
N ASN A 43 -7.34 -11.12 7.76
CA ASN A 43 -6.77 -11.44 6.45
C ASN A 43 -6.59 -10.21 5.53
N ARG A 44 -6.73 -8.99 6.07
CA ARG A 44 -6.59 -7.74 5.32
C ARG A 44 -5.42 -6.92 5.85
N TYR A 45 -4.88 -6.08 4.97
CA TYR A 45 -3.84 -5.12 5.31
C TYR A 45 -4.38 -3.71 5.17
N ALA A 46 -3.94 -2.83 6.06
CA ALA A 46 -4.14 -1.40 5.99
C ALA A 46 -2.77 -0.72 6.12
N TYR A 47 -2.62 0.42 5.48
CA TYR A 47 -1.37 1.18 5.43
C TYR A 47 -1.61 2.55 6.06
N ARG A 48 -0.61 3.12 6.73
CA ARG A 48 -0.74 4.51 7.19
C ARG A 48 -0.86 5.45 6.00
N ARG A 49 -1.77 6.41 6.11
CA ARG A 49 -1.92 7.46 5.09
C ARG A 49 -0.66 8.33 4.98
N ASP A 50 0.05 8.52 6.08
CA ASP A 50 1.33 9.26 6.14
C ASP A 50 2.44 8.62 5.29
N ASP A 51 2.39 7.30 5.11
CA ASP A 51 3.35 6.56 4.26
C ASP A 51 2.99 6.59 2.77
N LEU A 52 1.87 7.23 2.37
CA LEU A 52 1.38 7.19 0.98
C LEU A 52 2.38 7.76 -0.03
N ASP A 53 3.03 8.89 0.26
CA ASP A 53 4.05 9.48 -0.62
C ASP A 53 5.24 8.52 -0.84
N ARG A 54 5.64 7.79 0.20
CA ARG A 54 6.73 6.80 0.11
C ARG A 54 6.31 5.57 -0.68
N ILE A 55 5.07 5.13 -0.48
CA ILE A 55 4.45 4.04 -1.22
C ILE A 55 4.34 4.42 -2.71
N GLU A 56 3.92 5.65 -3.02
CA GLU A 56 3.83 6.18 -4.38
C GLU A 56 5.20 6.23 -5.08
N LYS A 57 6.24 6.72 -4.41
CA LYS A 57 7.63 6.68 -4.94
C LYS A 57 8.10 5.26 -5.24
N SER A 58 7.66 4.29 -4.44
CA SER A 58 7.97 2.87 -4.66
C SER A 58 7.26 2.29 -5.88
N PHE A 59 6.14 2.87 -6.30
CA PHE A 59 5.46 2.55 -7.56
C PHE A 59 6.13 3.23 -8.77
N ALA A 60 6.45 4.53 -8.65
CA ALA A 60 7.06 5.34 -9.71
C ALA A 60 8.43 4.79 -10.16
N SER A 61 9.19 4.20 -9.24
CA SER A 61 10.52 3.61 -9.53
C SER A 61 10.48 2.47 -10.56
N ARG A 62 9.30 1.94 -10.95
CA ARG A 62 9.19 0.95 -12.03
C ARG A 62 8.77 1.52 -13.39
N TRP A 63 8.30 2.75 -13.45
CA TRP A 63 7.91 3.41 -14.70
C TRP A 63 9.08 4.12 -15.40
N SER A 64 10.16 4.44 -14.66
CA SER A 64 11.34 5.11 -15.24
C SER A 64 12.36 4.19 -15.91
N ASP A 65 12.20 2.86 -15.80
CA ASP A 65 13.13 1.87 -16.40
C ASP A 65 12.65 1.36 -17.80
N ALA A 66 11.60 1.98 -18.35
CA ALA A 66 11.05 1.67 -19.67
C ALA A 66 11.25 2.82 -20.67
N GLY A 67 12.37 3.53 -20.56
CA GLY A 67 12.82 4.59 -21.48
C GLY A 67 14.09 4.20 -22.21
#